data_AF-A0A0I9N9U0-F1
#
_entry.id   AF-A0A0I9N9U0-F1
#
_cell.length_a   1.000
_cell.length_b   1.000
_cell.length_c   1.000
_cell.angle_alpha   90.00
_cell.angle_beta   90.00
_cell.angle_gamma   90.00
#
_symmetry.space_group_name_H-M   'P 1'
#
loop_
_entity.id
_entity.type
_entity.pdbx_description
1 polymer ?
#
loop_
_entity_poly.entity_id
_entity_poly.type
_entity_poly.pdbx_seq_one_letter_code
_entity_poly.pdbx_strand_id
1 'polypeptide(L)'
;MNRLWKWFIGKRNECSVTYSRFGVPGDVLDDRPRPSTICVAQFDDNDPKFIFFKLCHAQKAAVAVAGFGMASVILIFISVFFEFDWYSHKTGIDIMALAFFFLYLGIGLLVHYQVIAGIKKQASYYLLPFIVSYIVAIDTETIFIFIHILHIQSPSLDYSFKAESNVVYLFSIITLLIIILFQGFMLKAVCQCRYYLSCKEIHLTALKVAESSRTKYPGIHVVFASPRFNVNHPVSTANGNRVADGGVIEQGINSVW
;
A
#
# COMPACT_ATOMS: atom_id res chain seq x y z
N MET A 1 -14.88 -12.89 8.59
CA MET A 1 -14.16 -11.84 9.34
C MET A 1 -12.64 -12.05 9.45
N ASN A 2 -12.12 -13.26 9.69
CA ASN A 2 -10.68 -13.47 9.94
C ASN A 2 -9.72 -13.07 8.79
N ARG A 3 -10.14 -13.09 7.52
CA ARG A 3 -9.27 -12.67 6.39
C ARG A 3 -9.08 -11.15 6.32
N LEU A 4 -10.15 -10.38 6.46
CA LEU A 4 -10.07 -8.90 6.46
C LEU A 4 -9.26 -8.42 7.66
N TRP A 5 -9.48 -9.01 8.83
CA TRP A 5 -8.70 -8.67 10.03
C TRP A 5 -7.22 -9.01 9.87
N LYS A 6 -6.88 -10.20 9.32
CA LYS A 6 -5.50 -10.58 8.99
C LYS A 6 -4.87 -9.67 7.93
N TRP A 7 -5.67 -9.17 6.98
CA TRP A 7 -5.21 -8.18 5.98
C TRP A 7 -4.96 -6.80 6.61
N PHE A 8 -5.80 -6.40 7.58
CA PHE A 8 -5.63 -5.15 8.35
C PHE A 8 -4.40 -5.20 9.28
N ILE A 9 -4.25 -6.28 10.06
CA ILE A 9 -3.17 -6.45 11.06
C ILE A 9 -1.83 -6.88 10.42
N GLY A 10 -1.82 -7.23 9.13
CA GLY A 10 -0.64 -7.69 8.43
C GLY A 10 -0.22 -9.10 8.85
N LYS A 11 0.16 -9.93 7.89
CA LYS A 11 0.84 -11.21 8.15
C LYS A 11 2.21 -10.92 8.80
N ARG A 12 2.25 -10.76 10.12
CA ARG A 12 3.51 -10.57 10.86
C ARG A 12 4.33 -11.86 11.04
N ASN A 13 3.77 -13.04 10.76
CA ASN A 13 4.29 -14.31 11.30
C ASN A 13 4.69 -15.39 10.28
N GLU A 14 5.11 -15.05 9.06
CA GLU A 14 5.65 -16.05 8.11
C GLU A 14 7.07 -15.69 7.66
N CYS A 15 7.98 -15.53 8.63
CA CYS A 15 9.42 -15.71 8.42
C CYS A 15 9.84 -16.88 9.30
N SER A 16 9.58 -18.11 8.86
CA SER A 16 10.08 -19.30 9.56
C SER A 16 11.54 -19.52 9.18
N VAL A 17 12.45 -19.29 10.13
CA VAL A 17 13.85 -19.73 10.01
C VAL A 17 13.88 -21.21 10.37
N THR A 18 14.09 -22.10 9.39
CA THR A 18 14.28 -23.52 9.64
C THR A 18 15.75 -23.81 9.92
N TYR A 19 16.02 -24.52 11.01
CA TYR A 19 17.33 -25.08 11.34
C TYR A 19 17.24 -26.61 11.19
N SER A 20 18.16 -27.22 10.44
CA SER A 20 18.30 -28.68 10.44
C SER A 20 19.29 -29.06 11.55
N ARG A 21 18.83 -29.83 12.54
CA ARG A 21 19.66 -30.26 13.71
C ARG A 21 20.11 -31.72 13.65
N PHE A 22 19.59 -32.54 12.73
CA PHE A 22 19.86 -33.97 12.71
C PHE A 22 20.73 -34.33 11.50
N GLY A 23 22.00 -34.63 11.77
CA GLY A 23 22.88 -35.31 10.82
C GLY A 23 22.50 -36.79 10.64
N VAL A 24 22.90 -37.37 9.51
CA VAL A 24 22.69 -38.78 9.16
C VAL A 24 23.53 -39.69 10.09
N PRO A 25 23.10 -40.91 10.45
CA PRO A 25 23.87 -41.81 11.31
C PRO A 25 25.26 -42.10 10.72
N GLY A 26 26.33 -41.76 11.45
CA GLY A 26 27.72 -42.04 11.07
C GLY A 26 28.65 -40.82 10.99
N ASP A 27 28.12 -39.60 11.07
CA ASP A 27 28.92 -38.36 11.00
C ASP A 27 29.30 -37.88 12.42
N VAL A 28 30.36 -38.48 13.02
CA VAL A 28 30.77 -38.25 14.43
C VAL A 28 32.06 -37.40 14.55
N LEU A 29 32.45 -36.62 13.54
CA LEU A 29 33.74 -35.90 13.60
C LEU A 29 33.72 -34.39 13.38
N ASP A 30 32.55 -33.75 13.39
CA ASP A 30 32.48 -32.31 13.65
C ASP A 30 31.22 -31.95 14.44
N ASP A 31 31.35 -31.90 15.77
CA ASP A 31 30.30 -31.39 16.67
C ASP A 31 30.11 -29.87 16.53
N ARG A 32 30.89 -29.17 15.70
CA ARG A 32 30.62 -27.76 15.42
C ARG A 32 29.31 -27.70 14.62
N PRO A 33 28.31 -26.93 15.07
CA PRO A 33 27.10 -26.73 14.28
C PRO A 33 27.50 -26.22 12.91
N ARG A 34 26.99 -26.84 11.84
CA ARG A 34 27.19 -26.33 10.47
C ARG A 34 26.84 -24.84 10.46
N PRO A 35 27.62 -23.99 9.77
CA PRO A 35 27.32 -22.58 9.68
C PRO A 35 25.87 -22.40 9.20
N SER A 36 25.03 -21.83 10.06
CA SER A 36 23.59 -21.73 9.76
C SER A 36 23.41 -20.78 8.58
N THR A 37 22.72 -21.24 7.55
CA THR A 37 22.42 -20.43 6.37
C THR A 37 21.05 -19.79 6.55
N ILE A 38 20.98 -18.46 6.49
CA ILE A 38 19.72 -17.72 6.49
C ILE A 38 19.34 -17.43 5.04
N CYS A 39 18.25 -18.03 4.57
CA CYS A 39 17.69 -17.75 3.25
C CYS A 39 16.75 -16.54 3.32
N VAL A 40 17.09 -15.45 2.62
CA VAL A 40 16.23 -14.27 2.47
C VAL A 40 15.66 -14.25 1.06
N ALA A 41 14.34 -14.20 0.91
CA ALA A 41 13.72 -14.09 -0.42
C ALA A 41 14.11 -12.76 -1.09
N GLN A 42 14.42 -12.78 -2.38
CA GLN A 42 14.63 -11.55 -3.16
C GLN A 42 13.33 -10.76 -3.28
N PHE A 43 13.41 -9.42 -3.16
CA PHE A 43 12.29 -8.52 -3.41
C PHE A 43 12.39 -7.95 -4.81
N ASP A 44 11.38 -8.23 -5.64
CA ASP A 44 11.27 -7.67 -6.98
C ASP A 44 10.31 -6.48 -6.95
N ASP A 45 10.84 -5.25 -7.08
CA ASP A 45 10.03 -4.04 -7.19
C ASP A 45 9.13 -4.06 -8.44
N ASN A 46 9.45 -4.86 -9.46
CA ASN A 46 8.69 -4.97 -10.71
C ASN A 46 7.75 -6.19 -10.75
N ASP A 47 7.49 -6.86 -9.62
CA ASP A 47 6.49 -7.95 -9.58
C ASP A 47 5.16 -7.41 -10.16
N PRO A 48 4.51 -8.13 -11.08
CA PRO A 48 3.25 -7.70 -11.71
C PRO A 48 2.16 -7.30 -10.70
N LYS A 49 2.20 -7.80 -9.47
CA LYS A 49 1.30 -7.40 -8.38
C LYS A 49 1.46 -5.93 -7.96
N PHE A 50 2.62 -5.34 -8.19
CA PHE A 50 2.92 -3.94 -7.89
C PHE A 50 2.68 -3.01 -9.08
N ILE A 51 2.27 -3.56 -10.23
CA ILE A 51 1.94 -2.77 -11.42
C ILE A 51 0.43 -2.50 -11.46
N PHE A 52 0.06 -1.23 -11.39
CA PHE A 52 -1.32 -0.77 -11.43
C PHE A 52 -1.85 -0.83 -12.87
N PHE A 53 -2.89 -1.63 -13.10
CA PHE A 53 -3.47 -1.91 -14.42
C PHE A 53 -2.46 -2.28 -15.53
N LYS A 54 -1.30 -2.87 -15.18
CA LYS A 54 -0.20 -3.14 -16.13
C LYS A 54 0.38 -1.88 -16.80
N LEU A 55 0.07 -0.68 -16.32
CA LEU A 55 0.50 0.59 -16.93
C LEU A 55 1.70 1.20 -16.19
N CYS A 56 1.62 1.29 -14.88
CA CYS A 56 2.64 1.97 -14.08
C CYS A 56 2.81 1.35 -12.70
N HIS A 57 3.98 1.58 -12.09
CA HIS A 57 4.26 1.12 -10.73
C HIS A 57 3.30 1.78 -9.72
N ALA A 58 2.85 1.03 -8.71
CA ALA A 58 1.83 1.45 -7.74
C ALA A 58 2.15 2.78 -7.05
N GLN A 59 3.42 3.07 -6.76
CA GLN A 59 3.83 4.37 -6.20
C GLN A 59 3.56 5.53 -7.16
N LYS A 60 3.84 5.36 -8.46
CA LYS A 60 3.59 6.41 -9.46
C LYS A 60 2.09 6.66 -9.61
N ALA A 61 1.29 5.59 -9.65
CA ALA A 61 -0.17 5.70 -9.65
C ALA A 61 -0.68 6.47 -8.42
N ALA A 62 -0.19 6.11 -7.23
CA ALA A 62 -0.58 6.77 -5.97
C ALA A 62 -0.18 8.25 -5.91
N VAL A 63 1.01 8.63 -6.41
CA VAL A 63 1.42 10.04 -6.51
C VAL A 63 0.52 10.80 -7.50
N ALA A 64 0.20 10.21 -8.65
CA ALA A 64 -0.65 10.84 -9.64
C ALA A 64 -2.07 11.11 -9.09
N VAL A 65 -2.69 10.13 -8.43
CA VAL A 65 -4.02 10.31 -7.82
C VAL A 65 -3.97 11.27 -6.63
N ALA A 66 -2.87 11.29 -5.85
CA ALA A 66 -2.70 12.25 -4.77
C ALA A 66 -2.60 13.68 -5.31
N GLY A 67 -1.82 13.90 -6.37
CA GLY A 67 -1.71 15.18 -7.06
C GLY A 67 -3.04 15.64 -7.66
N PHE A 68 -3.72 14.74 -8.38
CA PHE A 68 -5.05 15.00 -8.94
C PHE A 68 -6.06 15.36 -7.84
N GLY A 69 -6.12 14.57 -6.77
CA GLY A 69 -7.04 14.82 -5.67
C GLY A 69 -6.79 16.13 -4.93
N MET A 70 -5.52 16.52 -4.71
CA MET A 70 -5.20 17.85 -4.17
C MET A 70 -5.68 18.97 -5.08
N ALA A 71 -5.42 18.86 -6.40
CA ALA A 71 -5.87 19.85 -7.36
C ALA A 71 -7.40 19.94 -7.37
N SER A 72 -8.11 18.81 -7.35
CA SER A 72 -9.57 18.77 -7.29
C SER A 72 -10.13 19.42 -6.03
N VAL A 73 -9.57 19.13 -4.85
CA VAL A 73 -9.99 19.77 -3.59
C VAL A 73 -9.81 21.29 -3.65
N ILE A 74 -8.68 21.77 -4.17
CA ILE A 74 -8.40 23.21 -4.32
C ILE A 74 -9.36 23.85 -5.33
N LEU A 75 -9.60 23.21 -6.48
CA LEU A 75 -10.50 23.73 -7.51
C LEU A 75 -11.94 23.79 -7.02
N ILE A 76 -12.44 22.71 -6.40
CA ILE A 76 -13.78 22.71 -5.78
C ILE A 76 -13.88 23.80 -4.73
N PHE A 77 -12.82 23.97 -3.91
CA PHE A 77 -12.78 25.02 -2.91
C PHE A 77 -12.92 26.42 -3.55
N ILE A 78 -12.12 26.72 -4.57
CA ILE A 78 -12.15 28.01 -5.26
C ILE A 78 -13.50 28.22 -5.95
N SER A 79 -14.01 27.21 -6.66
CA SER A 79 -15.29 27.29 -7.38
C SER A 79 -16.45 27.58 -6.44
N VAL A 80 -16.61 26.83 -5.35
CA VAL A 80 -17.71 27.07 -4.40
C VAL A 80 -17.49 28.36 -3.61
N PHE A 81 -16.24 28.75 -3.29
CA PHE A 81 -15.98 30.02 -2.62
C PHE A 81 -16.46 31.22 -3.43
N PHE A 82 -16.26 31.22 -4.75
CA PHE A 82 -16.65 32.36 -5.60
C PHE A 82 -18.09 32.29 -6.10
N GLU A 83 -18.64 31.09 -6.31
CA GLU A 83 -20.01 30.91 -6.80
C GLU A 83 -21.05 31.10 -5.69
N PHE A 84 -20.69 30.83 -4.44
CA PHE A 84 -21.63 30.93 -3.33
C PHE A 84 -21.93 32.40 -2.99
N ASP A 85 -23.21 32.76 -2.99
CA ASP A 85 -23.66 34.11 -2.63
C ASP A 85 -23.71 34.29 -1.10
N TRP A 86 -22.52 34.46 -0.51
CA TRP A 86 -22.31 34.71 0.93
C TRP A 86 -23.16 35.89 1.46
N TYR A 87 -23.53 36.85 0.61
CA TYR A 87 -24.29 38.03 1.04
C TYR A 87 -25.80 37.79 1.20
N SER A 88 -26.34 36.75 0.57
CA SER A 88 -27.79 36.48 0.56
C SER A 88 -28.32 35.78 1.82
N HIS A 89 -27.44 35.20 2.64
CA HIS A 89 -27.82 34.36 3.77
C HIS A 89 -27.73 35.06 5.13
N LYS A 90 -28.54 34.61 6.10
CA LYS A 90 -28.44 35.08 7.49
C LYS A 90 -27.03 34.78 8.03
N THR A 91 -26.38 35.78 8.59
CA THR A 91 -24.96 35.80 9.02
C THR A 91 -24.47 34.56 9.77
N GLY A 92 -25.33 33.89 10.55
CA GLY A 92 -24.94 32.71 11.33
C GLY A 92 -24.76 31.41 10.53
N ILE A 93 -25.61 31.16 9.53
CA ILE A 93 -25.51 29.94 8.70
C ILE A 93 -24.26 30.03 7.81
N ASP A 94 -23.94 31.24 7.37
CA ASP A 94 -22.85 31.53 6.47
C ASP A 94 -21.47 31.25 7.08
N ILE A 95 -21.25 31.70 8.33
CA ILE A 95 -20.00 31.45 9.07
C ILE A 95 -19.77 29.95 9.28
N MET A 96 -20.83 29.19 9.58
CA MET A 96 -20.73 27.74 9.79
C MET A 96 -20.42 27.00 8.49
N ALA A 97 -21.09 27.35 7.40
CA ALA A 97 -20.81 26.79 6.08
C ALA A 97 -19.37 27.07 5.67
N LEU A 98 -18.91 28.31 5.85
CA LEU A 98 -17.53 28.71 5.59
C LEU A 98 -16.53 27.90 6.43
N ALA A 99 -16.79 27.72 7.72
CA ALA A 99 -15.94 26.93 8.61
C ALA A 99 -15.82 25.46 8.15
N PHE A 100 -16.94 24.81 7.82
CA PHE A 100 -16.92 23.44 7.27
C PHE A 100 -16.17 23.36 5.94
N PHE A 101 -16.26 24.40 5.13
CA PHE A 101 -15.59 24.45 3.85
C PHE A 101 -14.07 24.60 3.97
N PHE A 102 -13.59 25.39 4.93
CA PHE A 102 -12.18 25.42 5.29
C PHE A 102 -11.70 24.10 5.92
N LEU A 103 -12.53 23.44 6.72
CA LEU A 103 -12.22 22.10 7.24
C LEU A 103 -12.11 21.08 6.10
N TYR A 104 -13.00 21.14 5.10
CA TYR A 104 -12.91 20.33 3.89
C TYR A 104 -11.60 20.55 3.16
N LEU A 105 -11.20 21.81 2.92
CA LEU A 105 -9.92 22.13 2.30
C LEU A 105 -8.74 21.59 3.11
N GLY A 106 -8.70 21.88 4.42
CA GLY A 106 -7.60 21.48 5.30
C GLY A 106 -7.44 19.96 5.41
N ILE A 107 -8.53 19.25 5.70
CA ILE A 107 -8.54 17.78 5.79
C ILE A 107 -8.24 17.17 4.42
N GLY A 108 -8.87 17.68 3.35
CA GLY A 108 -8.67 17.22 1.99
C GLY A 108 -7.21 17.33 1.55
N LEU A 109 -6.57 18.48 1.76
CA LEU A 109 -5.14 18.65 1.46
C LEU A 109 -4.27 17.72 2.32
N LEU A 110 -4.58 17.62 3.62
CA LEU A 110 -3.82 16.78 4.53
C LEU A 110 -3.86 15.31 4.12
N VAL A 111 -5.03 14.73 3.83
CA VAL A 111 -5.12 13.30 3.49
C VAL A 111 -4.36 12.96 2.20
N HIS A 112 -4.38 13.83 1.20
CA HIS A 112 -3.61 13.62 -0.03
C HIS A 112 -2.11 13.87 0.17
N TYR A 113 -1.74 14.90 0.93
CA TYR A 113 -0.35 15.15 1.31
C TYR A 113 0.27 13.96 2.06
N GLN A 114 -0.49 13.30 2.95
CA GLN A 114 -0.01 12.12 3.67
C GLN A 114 0.34 10.96 2.73
N VAL A 115 -0.34 10.82 1.59
CA VAL A 115 0.03 9.82 0.57
C VAL A 115 1.42 10.13 0.01
N ILE A 116 1.67 11.37 -0.37
CA ILE A 116 2.98 11.80 -0.90
C ILE A 116 4.07 11.65 0.17
N ALA A 117 3.80 12.07 1.39
CA ALA A 117 4.72 11.94 2.51
C ALA A 117 5.03 10.47 2.82
N GLY A 118 4.02 9.59 2.78
CA GLY A 118 4.18 8.15 2.99
C GLY A 118 5.04 7.48 1.91
N ILE A 119 4.87 7.87 0.66
CA ILE A 119 5.70 7.39 -0.45
C ILE A 119 7.14 7.91 -0.30
N LYS A 120 7.33 9.20 0.00
CA LYS A 120 8.67 9.79 0.22
C LYS A 120 9.40 9.12 1.38
N LYS A 121 8.70 8.83 2.47
CA LYS A 121 9.24 8.15 3.67
C LYS A 121 9.28 6.62 3.55
N GLN A 122 8.79 6.04 2.45
CA GLN A 122 8.65 4.60 2.25
C GLN A 122 7.94 3.87 3.40
N ALA A 123 6.88 4.49 3.95
CA ALA A 123 6.19 4.01 5.14
C ALA A 123 4.69 3.85 4.88
N SER A 124 4.19 2.63 5.05
CA SER A 124 2.84 2.21 4.66
C SER A 124 1.71 2.84 5.50
N TYR A 125 1.99 3.16 6.77
CA TYR A 125 0.97 3.67 7.71
C TYR A 125 0.49 5.09 7.38
N TYR A 126 1.30 5.90 6.70
CA TYR A 126 0.91 7.24 6.24
C TYR A 126 -0.21 7.22 5.18
N LEU A 127 -0.45 6.09 4.52
CA LEU A 127 -1.51 5.95 3.53
C LEU A 127 -2.88 5.65 4.17
N LEU A 128 -2.92 5.30 5.46
CA LEU A 128 -4.15 4.93 6.15
C LEU A 128 -5.19 6.07 6.25
N PRO A 129 -4.83 7.33 6.57
CA PRO A 129 -5.80 8.41 6.63
C PRO A 129 -6.56 8.61 5.31
N PHE A 130 -5.86 8.48 4.18
CA PHE A 130 -6.48 8.52 2.85
C PHE A 130 -7.48 7.37 2.67
N ILE A 131 -7.07 6.13 2.97
CA ILE A 131 -7.92 4.95 2.80
C ILE A 131 -9.20 5.06 3.66
N VAL A 132 -9.06 5.45 4.92
CA VAL A 132 -10.20 5.58 5.84
C VAL A 132 -11.14 6.70 5.39
N SER A 133 -10.61 7.89 5.07
CA SER A 133 -11.43 9.03 4.63
C SER A 133 -12.19 8.73 3.33
N TYR A 134 -11.58 8.06 2.37
CA TYR A 134 -12.23 7.71 1.11
C TYR A 134 -13.29 6.61 1.25
N ILE A 135 -13.10 5.64 2.16
CA ILE A 135 -14.15 4.66 2.45
C ILE A 135 -15.37 5.39 3.03
N VAL A 136 -15.17 6.27 4.02
CA VAL A 136 -16.26 7.05 4.63
C VAL A 136 -16.94 7.96 3.61
N ALA A 137 -16.17 8.60 2.71
CA ALA A 137 -16.71 9.44 1.65
C ALA A 137 -17.62 8.64 0.69
N ILE A 138 -17.13 7.50 0.19
CA ILE A 138 -17.89 6.62 -0.69
C ILE A 138 -19.17 6.11 -0.01
N ASP A 139 -19.09 5.70 1.26
CA ASP A 139 -20.25 5.24 2.01
C ASP A 139 -21.29 6.37 2.19
N THR A 140 -20.83 7.58 2.48
CA THR A 140 -21.69 8.77 2.62
C THR A 140 -22.39 9.11 1.31
N GLU A 141 -21.65 9.13 0.19
CA GLU A 141 -22.22 9.37 -1.15
C GLU A 141 -23.20 8.28 -1.56
N THR A 142 -22.93 7.02 -1.21
CA THR A 142 -23.83 5.89 -1.46
C THR A 142 -25.16 6.07 -0.71
N ILE A 143 -25.11 6.54 0.54
CA ILE A 143 -26.32 6.87 1.32
C ILE A 143 -27.08 8.03 0.65
N PHE A 144 -26.39 9.05 0.15
CA PHE A 144 -27.05 10.15 -0.57
C PHE A 144 -27.75 9.67 -1.84
N ILE A 145 -27.12 8.78 -2.63
CA ILE A 145 -27.77 8.16 -3.79
C ILE A 145 -29.05 7.42 -3.38
N PHE A 146 -28.98 6.65 -2.29
CA PHE A 146 -30.15 5.95 -1.77
C PHE A 146 -31.29 6.91 -1.38
N ILE A 147 -30.99 8.03 -0.72
CA ILE A 147 -31.98 9.08 -0.39
C ILE A 147 -32.61 9.67 -1.66
N HIS A 148 -31.81 9.94 -2.70
CA HIS A 148 -32.33 10.47 -3.97
C HIS A 148 -33.28 9.47 -4.66
N ILE A 149 -32.96 8.18 -4.62
CA ILE A 149 -33.83 7.12 -5.15
C ILE A 149 -35.16 7.07 -4.40
N LEU A 150 -35.14 7.17 -3.06
CA LEU A 150 -36.36 7.20 -2.25
C LEU A 150 -37.24 8.41 -2.59
N HIS A 151 -36.64 9.59 -2.84
CA HIS A 151 -37.38 10.77 -3.26
C HIS A 151 -38.11 10.57 -4.59
N ILE A 152 -37.45 9.97 -5.60
CA ILE A 152 -38.05 9.68 -6.91
C ILE A 152 -39.23 8.70 -6.78
N GLN A 153 -39.10 7.70 -5.89
CA GLN A 153 -40.12 6.69 -5.66
C GLN A 153 -41.32 7.19 -4.83
N SER A 154 -41.18 8.31 -4.13
CA SER A 154 -42.24 8.83 -3.28
C SER A 154 -43.52 9.16 -4.09
N PRO A 155 -44.70 8.72 -3.65
CA PRO A 155 -45.97 9.07 -4.27
C PRO A 155 -46.43 10.45 -3.80
N SER A 156 -46.06 11.51 -4.53
CA SER A 156 -46.66 12.84 -4.38
C SER A 156 -47.74 13.06 -5.44
N LEU A 157 -48.83 13.76 -5.08
CA LEU A 157 -50.02 13.98 -5.91
C LEU A 157 -49.79 14.92 -7.11
N ASP A 158 -48.74 15.75 -7.10
CA ASP A 158 -48.45 16.72 -8.17
C ASP A 158 -47.49 16.16 -9.24
N TYR A 159 -48.05 15.71 -10.36
CA TYR A 159 -47.30 15.12 -11.48
C TYR A 159 -46.34 16.12 -12.17
N SER A 160 -46.75 17.37 -12.35
CA SER A 160 -45.92 18.39 -13.04
C SER A 160 -44.68 18.75 -12.23
N PHE A 161 -44.84 19.02 -10.92
CA PHE A 161 -43.72 19.26 -10.01
C PHE A 161 -42.82 18.02 -9.86
N LYS A 162 -43.40 16.80 -9.97
CA LYS A 162 -42.66 15.54 -9.95
C LYS A 162 -41.75 15.36 -11.18
N ALA A 163 -42.16 15.79 -12.38
CA ALA A 163 -41.35 15.59 -13.58
C ALA A 163 -40.04 16.40 -13.53
N GLU A 164 -40.11 17.70 -13.21
CA GLU A 164 -38.93 18.57 -13.11
C GLU A 164 -38.00 18.15 -11.97
N SER A 165 -38.56 17.87 -10.78
CA SER A 165 -37.76 17.41 -9.63
C SER A 165 -37.08 16.07 -9.88
N ASN A 166 -37.76 15.12 -10.54
CA ASN A 166 -37.16 13.83 -10.90
C ASN A 166 -35.95 13.98 -11.83
N VAL A 167 -35.97 14.94 -12.77
CA VAL A 167 -34.82 15.19 -13.66
C VAL A 167 -33.62 15.67 -12.85
N VAL A 168 -33.83 16.59 -11.91
CA VAL A 168 -32.76 17.08 -11.01
C VAL A 168 -32.20 15.93 -10.16
N TYR A 169 -33.06 15.11 -9.54
CA TYR A 169 -32.60 13.98 -8.73
C TYR A 169 -31.86 12.93 -9.57
N LEU A 170 -32.33 12.63 -10.78
CA LEU A 170 -31.67 11.70 -11.69
C LEU A 170 -30.29 12.22 -12.11
N PHE A 171 -30.20 13.50 -12.45
CA PHE A 171 -28.93 14.16 -12.77
C PHE A 171 -27.94 14.10 -11.59
N SER A 172 -28.42 14.37 -10.37
CA SER A 172 -27.61 14.24 -9.14
C SER A 172 -27.12 12.81 -8.92
N ILE A 173 -27.97 11.79 -9.11
CA ILE A 173 -27.59 10.38 -8.99
C ILE A 173 -26.48 10.03 -9.99
N ILE A 174 -26.63 10.42 -11.26
CA ILE A 174 -25.62 10.14 -12.30
C ILE A 174 -24.29 10.81 -11.95
N THR A 175 -24.34 12.07 -11.50
CA THR A 175 -23.15 12.83 -11.10
C THR A 175 -22.44 12.18 -9.92
N LEU A 176 -23.18 11.79 -8.87
CA LEU A 176 -22.63 11.09 -7.71
C LEU A 176 -22.02 9.73 -8.08
N LEU A 177 -22.65 8.97 -8.98
CA LEU A 177 -22.09 7.70 -9.47
C LEU A 177 -20.75 7.89 -10.16
N ILE A 178 -20.59 8.93 -10.98
CA ILE A 178 -19.33 9.26 -11.63
C ILE A 178 -18.26 9.59 -10.57
N ILE A 179 -18.61 10.39 -9.56
CA ILE A 179 -17.70 10.75 -8.46
C ILE A 179 -17.23 9.49 -7.72
N ILE A 180 -18.15 8.60 -7.32
CA ILE A 180 -17.82 7.33 -6.65
C ILE A 180 -16.87 6.49 -7.49
N LEU A 181 -17.06 6.42 -8.81
CA LEU A 181 -16.17 5.66 -9.69
C LEU A 181 -14.74 6.22 -9.68
N PHE A 182 -14.59 7.55 -9.77
CA PHE A 182 -13.27 8.20 -9.67
C PHE A 182 -12.64 7.99 -8.30
N GLN A 183 -13.38 8.17 -7.21
CA GLN A 183 -12.92 7.90 -5.85
C GLN A 183 -12.50 6.44 -5.67
N GLY A 184 -13.28 5.49 -6.20
CA GLY A 184 -12.96 4.07 -6.15
C GLY A 184 -11.66 3.74 -6.88
N PHE A 185 -11.40 4.37 -8.03
CA PHE A 185 -10.13 4.25 -8.74
C PHE A 185 -8.95 4.80 -7.93
N MET A 186 -9.11 5.99 -7.33
CA MET A 186 -8.09 6.59 -6.48
C MET A 186 -7.79 5.71 -5.25
N LEU A 187 -8.84 5.23 -4.58
CA LEU A 187 -8.74 4.33 -3.44
C LEU A 187 -8.01 3.04 -3.80
N LYS A 188 -8.33 2.44 -4.96
CA LYS A 188 -7.65 1.23 -5.44
C LYS A 188 -6.15 1.47 -5.66
N ALA A 189 -5.77 2.60 -6.26
CA ALA A 189 -4.37 2.96 -6.51
C ALA A 189 -3.58 3.09 -5.19
N VAL A 190 -4.14 3.80 -4.20
CA VAL A 190 -3.51 3.98 -2.89
C VAL A 190 -3.45 2.67 -2.10
N CYS A 191 -4.50 1.84 -2.15
CA CYS A 191 -4.50 0.51 -1.54
C CYS A 191 -3.41 -0.40 -2.12
N GLN A 192 -3.22 -0.40 -3.44
CA GLN A 192 -2.15 -1.18 -4.08
C GLN A 192 -0.77 -0.65 -3.69
N CYS A 193 -0.60 0.68 -3.61
CA CYS A 193 0.65 1.28 -3.13
C CYS A 193 0.93 0.92 -1.66
N ARG A 194 -0.08 0.92 -0.80
CA ARG A 194 0.06 0.48 0.60
C ARG A 194 0.51 -0.97 0.68
N TYR A 195 -0.09 -1.85 -0.12
CA TYR A 195 0.29 -3.26 -0.17
C TYR A 195 1.76 -3.41 -0.56
N TYR A 196 2.21 -2.73 -1.62
CA TYR A 196 3.62 -2.71 -2.03
C TYR A 196 4.54 -2.22 -0.89
N LEU A 197 4.24 -1.08 -0.28
CA LEU A 197 5.06 -0.52 0.80
C LEU A 197 5.13 -1.46 2.02
N SER A 198 4.02 -2.11 2.35
CA SER A 198 3.96 -3.10 3.44
C SER A 198 4.84 -4.32 3.13
N CYS A 199 4.78 -4.87 1.92
CA CYS A 199 5.64 -5.96 1.50
C CYS A 199 7.13 -5.56 1.54
N LYS A 200 7.45 -4.35 1.09
CA LYS A 200 8.81 -3.81 1.14
C LYS A 200 9.31 -3.63 2.56
N GLU A 201 8.48 -3.11 3.46
CA GLU A 201 8.79 -2.94 4.88
C GLU A 201 9.08 -4.27 5.59
N ILE A 202 8.28 -5.30 5.30
CA ILE A 202 8.50 -6.66 5.82
C ILE A 202 9.83 -7.22 5.30
N HIS A 203 10.11 -7.08 4.00
CA HIS A 203 11.36 -7.54 3.41
C HIS A 203 12.59 -6.84 4.00
N LEU A 204 12.55 -5.52 4.14
CA LEU A 204 13.63 -4.75 4.77
C LEU A 204 13.85 -5.15 6.24
N THR A 205 12.78 -5.44 6.96
CA THR A 205 12.87 -5.95 8.34
C THR A 205 13.54 -7.33 8.37
N ALA A 206 13.16 -8.23 7.47
CA ALA A 206 13.79 -9.55 7.36
C ALA A 206 15.29 -9.45 7.02
N LEU A 207 15.65 -8.55 6.10
CA LEU A 207 17.05 -8.30 5.74
C LEU A 207 17.86 -7.77 6.94
N LYS A 208 17.32 -6.80 7.67
CA LYS A 208 17.96 -6.24 8.87
C LYS A 208 18.20 -7.29 9.96
N VAL A 209 17.25 -8.22 10.15
CA VAL A 209 17.39 -9.34 11.10
C VAL A 209 18.48 -10.32 10.64
N ALA A 210 18.56 -10.61 9.34
CA ALA A 210 19.58 -11.47 8.77
C ALA A 210 20.99 -10.84 8.92
N GLU A 211 21.13 -9.55 8.62
CA GLU A 211 22.40 -8.81 8.78
C GLU A 211 22.83 -8.72 10.26
N SER A 212 21.90 -8.41 11.17
CA SER A 212 22.16 -8.39 12.62
C SER A 212 22.57 -9.77 13.16
N SER A 213 22.02 -10.84 12.59
CA SER A 213 22.40 -12.20 12.93
C SER A 213 23.81 -12.53 12.42
N ARG A 214 24.19 -12.05 11.22
CA ARG A 214 25.54 -12.19 10.65
C ARG A 214 26.60 -11.45 11.47
N THR A 215 26.29 -10.27 11.99
CA THR A 215 27.24 -9.52 12.85
C THR A 215 27.44 -10.20 14.20
N LYS A 216 26.37 -10.78 14.79
CA LYS A 216 26.45 -11.50 16.07
C LYS A 216 27.11 -12.87 15.94
N TYR A 217 26.92 -13.55 14.81
CA TYR A 217 27.46 -14.88 14.54
C TYR A 217 28.11 -14.87 13.15
N PRO A 218 29.43 -14.57 13.05
CA PRO A 218 30.11 -14.41 11.76
C PRO A 218 30.17 -15.69 10.91
N GLY A 219 29.89 -16.85 11.50
CA GLY A 219 29.73 -18.11 10.75
C GLY A 219 28.41 -18.22 9.99
N ILE A 220 27.46 -17.31 10.14
CA ILE A 220 26.16 -17.37 9.44
C ILE A 220 26.31 -16.87 8.00
N HIS A 221 25.91 -17.69 7.03
CA HIS A 221 25.84 -17.28 5.63
C HIS A 221 24.43 -16.78 5.30
N VAL A 222 24.30 -15.56 4.80
CA VAL A 222 23.02 -15.03 4.28
C VAL A 222 22.98 -15.30 2.78
N VAL A 223 22.02 -16.11 2.33
CA VAL A 223 21.83 -16.45 0.91
C VAL A 223 20.51 -15.88 0.43
N PHE A 224 20.53 -15.19 -0.70
CA PHE A 224 19.30 -14.72 -1.34
C PHE A 224 18.66 -15.88 -2.09
N ALA A 225 17.47 -16.30 -1.66
CA ALA A 225 16.68 -17.27 -2.41
C ALA A 225 16.18 -16.60 -3.69
N SER A 226 16.71 -16.99 -4.84
CA SER A 226 16.15 -16.59 -6.14
C SER A 226 14.78 -17.26 -6.32
N PRO A 227 13.78 -16.59 -6.91
CA PRO A 227 12.44 -17.15 -7.14
C PRO A 227 12.46 -18.49 -7.90
N ARG A 228 13.53 -18.78 -8.65
CA ARG A 228 13.71 -20.04 -9.38
C ARG A 228 14.13 -21.23 -8.48
N PHE A 229 14.54 -20.99 -7.24
CA PHE A 229 14.85 -22.05 -6.26
C PHE A 229 13.64 -22.36 -5.38
N ASN A 230 12.52 -22.74 -6.00
CA ASN A 230 11.46 -23.50 -5.33
C ASN A 230 11.50 -24.98 -5.75
N VAL A 231 12.65 -25.46 -6.20
CA VAL A 231 12.89 -26.88 -6.43
C VAL A 231 13.83 -27.31 -5.34
N ASN A 232 13.32 -28.18 -4.46
CA ASN A 232 14.06 -29.06 -3.59
C ASN A 232 15.52 -29.19 -4.03
N HIS A 233 16.42 -28.39 -3.47
CA HIS A 233 17.81 -28.77 -3.49
C HIS A 233 17.98 -29.70 -2.29
N PRO A 234 18.00 -31.03 -2.48
CA PRO A 234 18.80 -31.83 -1.58
C PRO A 234 20.19 -31.20 -1.65
N VAL A 235 20.68 -30.73 -0.50
CA VAL A 235 22.08 -30.37 -0.35
C VAL A 235 22.85 -31.58 -0.84
N SER A 236 23.42 -31.47 -2.04
CA SER A 236 24.33 -32.46 -2.56
C SER A 236 25.59 -32.36 -1.71
N THR A 237 25.60 -33.03 -0.56
CA THR A 237 26.82 -33.40 0.15
C THR A 237 27.50 -34.48 -0.68
N ALA A 238 28.15 -34.06 -1.77
CA ALA A 238 29.09 -34.89 -2.51
C ALA A 238 30.40 -34.10 -2.67
N ASN A 239 31.46 -34.68 -2.12
CA ASN A 239 32.86 -34.25 -2.06
C ASN A 239 33.16 -33.12 -1.05
N GLY A 240 33.71 -33.38 0.14
CA GLY A 240 34.59 -34.50 0.49
C GLY A 240 35.91 -34.38 -0.29
N ASN A 241 36.92 -33.84 0.36
CA ASN A 241 38.33 -33.71 -0.08
C ASN A 241 38.64 -32.61 -1.11
N ARG A 242 38.79 -31.38 -0.61
CA ARG A 242 39.90 -30.49 -0.99
C ARG A 242 40.22 -29.54 0.16
N VAL A 243 40.86 -30.13 1.18
CA VAL A 243 41.86 -29.40 1.98
C VAL A 243 43.06 -29.26 1.06
N ALA A 244 43.22 -28.10 0.43
CA ALA A 244 44.48 -27.69 -0.20
C ALA A 244 44.49 -26.16 -0.30
N ASP A 245 45.33 -25.58 0.55
CA ASP A 245 46.00 -24.29 0.44
C ASP A 245 45.18 -23.00 0.40
N GLY A 246 45.03 -22.42 1.60
CA GLY A 246 44.91 -20.98 1.82
C GLY A 246 46.17 -20.19 1.45
N GLY A 247 46.82 -20.51 0.33
CA GLY A 247 47.99 -19.80 -0.19
C GLY A 247 47.74 -19.01 -1.49
N VAL A 248 46.61 -19.21 -2.18
CA VAL A 248 46.44 -18.65 -3.55
C VAL A 248 45.55 -17.40 -3.60
N ILE A 249 44.81 -17.06 -2.55
CA ILE A 249 43.92 -15.88 -2.60
C ILE A 249 44.69 -14.56 -2.33
N GLU A 250 45.86 -14.58 -1.68
CA GLU A 250 46.65 -13.37 -1.45
C GLU A 250 47.56 -12.94 -2.62
N GLN A 251 47.71 -13.74 -3.68
CA GLN A 251 48.50 -13.32 -4.87
C GLN A 251 47.66 -12.74 -6.03
N GLY A 252 46.33 -12.69 -5.92
CA GLY A 252 45.47 -12.21 -7.01
C GLY A 252 45.25 -10.70 -7.08
N ILE A 253 45.57 -9.94 -6.03
CA ILE A 253 45.26 -8.49 -5.98
C ILE A 253 46.49 -7.62 -6.27
N ASN A 254 47.70 -8.17 -6.19
CA ASN A 254 48.93 -7.42 -6.40
C ASN A 254 49.72 -7.95 -7.60
N SER A 255 49.19 -7.84 -8.82
CA SER A 255 49.97 -7.68 -10.07
C SER A 255 49.10 -7.81 -11.32
N VAL A 256 48.49 -6.70 -11.76
CA VAL A 256 48.44 -6.39 -13.19
C VAL A 256 48.74 -4.90 -13.32
N TRP A 257 49.88 -4.64 -13.94
CA TRP A 257 50.32 -3.34 -14.45
C TRP A 257 49.43 -2.87 -15.59
#